data_AF-A0A255R3J6-F1
#
_entry.id   AF-A0A255R3J6-F1
#
_cell.length_a   1.000
_cell.length_b   1.000
_cell.length_c   1.000
_cell.angle_alpha   90.00
_cell.angle_beta   90.00
_cell.angle_gamma   90.00
#
_symmetry.space_group_name_H-M   'P 1'
#
loop_
_entity.id
_entity.type
_entity.pdbx_description
1 polymer ?
#
loop_
_entity_poly.entity_id
_entity_poly.type
_entity_poly.pdbx_seq_one_letter_code
_entity_poly.pdbx_strand_id
1 'polypeptide(L)'
;MRLHTDSYDAMLESHLELEERLAETLEALNATMASMLEGKGIHGPTSDGLERVAPLLEQLKDRSEQSRLSRQQLLKSVSDELSDASPQNVGMRQLIQRASEDKTEQFDKRRKAVSDRLEHARHSLTATQAVIYYSMDFHRRYLMGILECTDDQSSYQATGQSVKLPTEKIFGRNC
;
A
#
# COMPACT_ATOMS: atom_id res chain seq x y z
N MET A 1 -38.38 -9.35 11.19
CA MET A 1 -37.54 -8.47 10.36
C MET A 1 -36.45 -7.75 11.15
N ARG A 2 -36.70 -7.16 12.34
CA ARG A 2 -35.66 -6.43 13.12
C ARG A 2 -34.38 -7.22 13.43
N LEU A 3 -34.48 -8.50 13.81
CA LEU A 3 -33.31 -9.33 14.15
C LEU A 3 -32.30 -9.51 13.00
N HIS A 4 -32.78 -9.56 11.75
CA HIS A 4 -31.89 -9.66 10.58
C HIS A 4 -31.19 -8.33 10.29
N THR A 5 -31.89 -7.21 10.50
CA THR A 5 -31.33 -5.87 10.37
C THR A 5 -30.27 -5.58 11.44
N ASP A 6 -30.53 -5.99 12.70
CA ASP A 6 -29.57 -5.83 13.80
C ASP A 6 -28.28 -6.64 13.57
N SER A 7 -28.41 -7.87 13.04
CA SER A 7 -27.25 -8.69 12.67
C SER A 7 -26.46 -8.11 11.51
N TYR A 8 -27.14 -7.47 10.55
CA TYR A 8 -26.49 -6.83 9.40
C TYR A 8 -25.73 -5.57 9.80
N ASP A 9 -26.34 -4.75 10.65
CA ASP A 9 -25.71 -3.55 11.21
C ASP A 9 -24.43 -3.90 11.99
N ALA A 10 -24.46 -4.97 12.79
CA ALA A 10 -23.29 -5.44 13.52
C ALA A 10 -22.16 -5.89 12.57
N MET A 11 -22.49 -6.54 11.45
CA MET A 11 -21.50 -6.90 10.43
C MET A 11 -20.91 -5.66 9.74
N LEU A 12 -21.73 -4.65 9.42
CA LEU A 12 -21.26 -3.38 8.85
C LEU A 12 -20.37 -2.62 9.82
N GLU A 13 -20.73 -2.58 11.09
CA GLU A 13 -19.95 -1.94 12.14
C GLU A 13 -18.59 -2.63 12.31
N SER A 14 -18.58 -3.96 12.36
CA SER A 14 -17.35 -4.75 12.39
C SER A 14 -16.46 -4.52 11.17
N HIS A 15 -17.06 -4.42 9.97
CA HIS A 15 -16.31 -4.13 8.75
C HIS A 15 -15.68 -2.73 8.76
N LEU A 16 -16.44 -1.72 9.18
CA LEU A 16 -15.91 -0.35 9.28
C LEU A 16 -14.79 -0.23 10.33
N GLU A 17 -14.87 -1.00 11.42
CA GLU A 17 -13.80 -1.09 12.41
C GLU A 17 -12.53 -1.75 11.85
N LEU A 18 -12.66 -2.80 11.02
CA LEU A 18 -11.53 -3.40 10.32
C LEU A 18 -10.84 -2.43 9.36
N GLU A 19 -11.63 -1.64 8.62
CA GLU A 19 -11.09 -0.61 7.72
C GLU A 19 -10.40 0.54 8.48
N GLU A 20 -10.92 0.94 9.66
CA GLU A 20 -10.25 1.89 10.54
C GLU A 20 -8.89 1.37 11.02
N ARG A 21 -8.86 0.12 11.50
CA ARG A 21 -7.61 -0.53 11.92
C ARG A 21 -6.62 -0.65 10.75
N LEU A 22 -7.11 -0.90 9.53
CA LEU A 22 -6.27 -0.94 8.35
C LEU A 22 -5.64 0.44 8.06
N ALA A 23 -6.43 1.51 8.17
CA ALA A 23 -5.94 2.88 8.04
C ALA A 23 -4.88 3.21 9.10
N GLU A 24 -5.12 2.86 10.36
CA GLU A 24 -4.16 3.05 11.46
C GLU A 24 -2.84 2.33 11.24
N THR A 25 -2.87 1.08 10.75
CA THR A 25 -1.63 0.34 10.44
C THR A 25 -0.87 0.99 9.30
N LEU A 26 -1.57 1.45 8.27
CA LEU A 26 -0.94 2.11 7.13
C LEU A 26 -0.31 3.46 7.53
N GLU A 27 -0.99 4.22 8.39
CA GLU A 27 -0.46 5.46 8.99
C GLU A 27 0.78 5.18 9.85
N ALA A 28 0.73 4.15 10.71
CA ALA A 28 1.87 3.75 11.54
C ALA A 28 3.07 3.26 10.70
N LEU A 29 2.80 2.51 9.62
CA LEU A 29 3.79 2.09 8.65
C LEU A 29 4.47 3.30 8.01
N ASN A 30 3.69 4.27 7.52
CA ASN A 30 4.21 5.49 6.92
C ASN A 30 5.05 6.31 7.91
N ALA A 31 4.60 6.48 9.15
CA ALA A 31 5.35 7.19 10.18
C ALA A 31 6.68 6.51 10.48
N THR A 32 6.67 5.17 10.59
CA THR A 32 7.88 4.38 10.83
C THR A 32 8.85 4.47 9.64
N MET A 33 8.35 4.37 8.41
CA MET A 33 9.18 4.49 7.21
C MET A 33 9.74 5.90 7.03
N ALA A 34 8.95 6.95 7.28
CA ALA A 34 9.40 8.33 7.22
C ALA A 34 10.52 8.59 8.23
N SER A 35 10.33 8.19 9.50
CA SER A 35 11.36 8.31 10.54
C SER A 35 12.62 7.49 10.22
N MET A 36 12.46 6.32 9.60
CA MET A 36 13.58 5.49 9.16
C MET A 36 14.40 6.15 8.03
N LEU A 37 13.78 6.99 7.19
CA LEU A 37 14.44 7.66 6.07
C LEU A 37 14.97 9.05 6.46
N GLU A 38 14.43 9.65 7.51
CA GLU A 38 14.84 10.94 8.03
C GLU A 38 16.33 10.92 8.41
N GLY A 39 17.12 11.80 7.78
CA GLY A 39 18.55 11.92 8.03
C GLY A 39 19.44 10.83 7.42
N LYS A 40 18.89 9.87 6.66
CA LYS A 40 19.67 8.75 6.10
C LYS A 40 20.18 8.98 4.68
N GLY A 41 19.60 9.92 3.95
CA GLY A 41 20.09 10.35 2.62
C GLY A 41 20.36 9.15 1.69
N ILE A 42 21.62 9.03 1.23
CA ILE A 42 22.12 7.96 0.35
C ILE A 42 22.36 6.62 1.05
N HIS A 43 22.41 6.59 2.38
CA HIS A 43 22.73 5.37 3.15
C HIS A 43 21.55 4.41 3.29
N GLY A 44 20.32 4.89 3.03
CA GLY A 44 19.12 4.06 3.05
C GLY A 44 18.71 3.57 4.45
N PRO A 45 17.68 2.69 4.53
CA PRO A 45 17.19 2.14 5.78
C PRO A 45 18.20 1.17 6.40
N THR A 46 18.34 1.23 7.72
CA THR A 46 19.16 0.27 8.49
C THR A 46 18.41 -1.03 8.75
N SER A 47 19.13 -2.11 9.02
CA SER A 47 18.57 -3.41 9.46
C SER A 47 17.52 -3.23 10.56
N ASP A 48 17.86 -2.46 11.59
CA ASP A 48 16.97 -2.17 12.73
C ASP A 48 15.69 -1.43 12.31
N GLY A 49 15.76 -0.63 11.24
CA GLY A 49 14.60 0.07 10.70
C GLY A 49 13.69 -0.90 9.92
N LEU A 50 14.28 -1.79 9.14
CA LEU A 50 13.56 -2.84 8.42
C LEU A 50 12.89 -3.83 9.37
N GLU A 51 13.54 -4.20 10.48
CA GLU A 51 12.97 -5.05 11.52
C GLU A 51 11.76 -4.42 12.22
N ARG A 52 11.69 -3.08 12.30
CA ARG A 52 10.53 -2.36 12.83
C ARG A 52 9.38 -2.26 11.82
N VAL A 53 9.69 -2.25 10.53
CA VAL A 53 8.69 -2.16 9.44
C VAL A 53 8.06 -3.52 9.13
N ALA A 54 8.84 -4.61 9.17
CA ALA A 54 8.37 -5.97 8.89
C ALA A 54 7.08 -6.38 9.64
N PRO A 55 6.95 -6.20 10.98
CA PRO A 55 5.72 -6.57 11.68
C PRO A 55 4.52 -5.72 11.27
N LEU A 56 4.72 -4.45 10.89
CA LEU A 56 3.63 -3.58 10.41
C LEU A 56 3.14 -4.01 9.03
N LEU A 57 4.03 -4.51 8.16
CA LEU A 57 3.65 -5.07 6.85
C LEU A 57 2.83 -6.35 7.00
N GLU A 58 3.22 -7.27 7.88
CA GLU A 58 2.42 -8.47 8.15
C GLU A 58 1.07 -8.12 8.77
N GLN A 59 1.02 -7.18 9.72
CA GLN A 59 -0.25 -6.68 10.26
C GLN A 59 -1.14 -6.05 9.18
N LEU A 60 -0.57 -5.29 8.25
CA LEU A 60 -1.32 -4.66 7.16
C LEU A 60 -1.92 -5.72 6.24
N LYS A 61 -1.13 -6.75 5.90
CA LYS A 61 -1.55 -7.88 5.08
C LYS A 61 -2.68 -8.66 5.75
N ASP A 62 -2.53 -9.00 7.03
CA ASP A 62 -3.55 -9.71 7.80
C ASP A 62 -4.86 -8.91 7.90
N ARG A 63 -4.76 -7.60 8.20
CA ARG A 63 -5.93 -6.71 8.28
C ARG A 63 -6.61 -6.54 6.92
N SER A 64 -5.84 -6.46 5.83
CA SER A 64 -6.37 -6.41 4.46
C SER A 64 -7.14 -7.69 4.12
N GLU A 65 -6.61 -8.85 4.48
CA GLU A 65 -7.30 -10.13 4.28
C GLU A 65 -8.58 -10.23 5.13
N GLN A 66 -8.52 -9.81 6.39
CA GLN A 66 -9.71 -9.77 7.26
C GLN A 66 -10.79 -8.84 6.71
N SER A 67 -10.42 -7.63 6.25
CA SER A 67 -11.37 -6.72 5.63
C SER A 67 -11.98 -7.32 4.35
N ARG A 68 -11.16 -7.93 3.49
CA ARG A 68 -11.62 -8.61 2.28
C ARG A 68 -12.64 -9.70 2.59
N LEU A 69 -12.36 -10.56 3.57
CA LEU A 69 -13.26 -11.64 3.99
C LEU A 69 -14.55 -11.09 4.60
N SER A 70 -14.45 -10.06 5.45
CA SER A 70 -15.60 -9.36 6.03
C SER A 70 -16.51 -8.76 4.95
N ARG A 71 -15.93 -8.09 3.95
CA ARG A 71 -16.68 -7.57 2.80
C ARG A 71 -17.35 -8.68 2.00
N GLN A 72 -16.69 -9.82 1.80
CA GLN A 72 -17.30 -10.97 1.13
C GLN A 72 -18.50 -11.51 1.91
N GLN A 73 -18.44 -11.54 3.24
CA GLN A 73 -19.58 -11.94 4.07
C GLN A 73 -20.74 -10.95 3.96
N LEU A 74 -20.46 -9.65 3.99
CA LEU A 74 -21.46 -8.59 3.76
C LEU A 74 -22.10 -8.65 2.37
N LEU A 75 -21.34 -9.04 1.35
CA LEU A 75 -21.87 -9.22 0.00
C LEU A 75 -22.74 -10.47 -0.10
N LYS A 76 -22.35 -11.58 0.56
CA LYS A 76 -23.14 -12.81 0.60
C LYS A 76 -24.49 -12.63 1.28
N SER A 77 -24.52 -11.90 2.40
CA SER A 77 -25.79 -11.61 3.09
C SER A 77 -26.75 -10.76 2.27
N VAL A 78 -26.24 -10.07 1.25
CA VAL A 78 -26.99 -9.20 0.34
C VAL A 78 -27.29 -9.88 -1.00
N SER A 79 -26.44 -10.80 -1.46
CA SER A 79 -26.61 -11.51 -2.74
C SER A 79 -27.79 -12.48 -2.73
N ASP A 80 -28.12 -13.07 -1.60
CA ASP A 80 -29.28 -13.97 -1.48
C ASP A 80 -30.62 -13.21 -1.68
N GLU A 81 -30.61 -11.88 -1.52
CA GLU A 81 -31.77 -11.01 -1.76
C GLU A 81 -31.73 -10.29 -3.13
N LEU A 82 -30.56 -10.20 -3.76
CA LEU A 82 -30.35 -9.56 -5.06
C LEU A 82 -30.19 -10.62 -6.16
N SER A 83 -31.33 -11.13 -6.63
CA SER A 83 -31.38 -12.10 -7.74
C SER A 83 -30.77 -11.62 -9.07
N ASP A 84 -30.38 -10.34 -9.21
CA ASP A 84 -30.07 -9.73 -10.52
C ASP A 84 -28.84 -8.79 -10.53
N ALA A 85 -28.18 -8.55 -9.39
CA ALA A 85 -27.00 -7.68 -9.34
C ALA A 85 -25.73 -8.53 -9.26
N SER A 86 -24.81 -8.36 -10.21
CA SER A 86 -23.48 -8.97 -10.12
C SER A 86 -22.81 -8.54 -8.80
N PRO A 87 -22.44 -9.48 -7.91
CA PRO A 87 -21.96 -9.18 -6.56
C PRO A 87 -20.66 -8.36 -6.52
N GLN A 88 -19.99 -8.22 -7.67
CA GLN A 88 -18.75 -7.45 -7.80
C GLN A 88 -18.96 -5.93 -7.94
N ASN A 89 -20.17 -5.47 -8.27
CA ASN A 89 -20.44 -4.04 -8.49
C ASN A 89 -21.10 -3.34 -7.29
N VAL A 90 -21.33 -4.06 -6.19
CA VAL A 90 -21.97 -3.47 -5.00
C VAL A 90 -20.95 -2.66 -4.20
N GLY A 91 -21.13 -1.35 -4.22
CA GLY A 91 -20.31 -0.41 -3.46
C GLY A 91 -20.67 -0.39 -1.97
N MET A 92 -19.72 -0.06 -1.10
CA MET A 92 -19.96 0.02 0.35
C MET A 92 -21.12 0.97 0.71
N ARG A 93 -21.32 2.04 -0.07
CA ARG A 93 -22.45 2.95 0.09
C ARG A 93 -23.81 2.27 -0.10
N GLN A 94 -23.90 1.32 -1.04
CA GLN A 94 -25.13 0.55 -1.28
C GLN A 94 -25.37 -0.48 -0.17
N LEU A 95 -24.30 -1.04 0.41
CA LEU A 95 -24.41 -1.88 1.60
C LEU A 95 -24.93 -1.08 2.81
N ILE A 96 -24.42 0.12 3.02
CA ILE A 96 -24.88 1.01 4.10
C ILE A 96 -26.34 1.43 3.93
N GLN A 97 -26.84 1.60 2.71
CA GLN A 97 -28.25 1.93 2.46
C GLN A 97 -29.23 0.83 2.90
N ARG A 98 -28.74 -0.38 3.19
CA ARG A 98 -29.53 -1.50 3.73
C ARG A 98 -29.48 -1.60 5.25
N ALA A 99 -28.64 -0.80 5.89
CA ALA A 99 -28.60 -0.72 7.34
C ALA A 99 -29.92 -0.15 7.88
N SER A 100 -30.07 -0.21 9.19
CA SER A 100 -31.13 0.53 9.87
C SER A 100 -31.08 2.04 9.57
N GLU A 101 -32.24 2.67 9.41
CA GLU A 101 -32.36 4.08 9.00
C GLU A 101 -31.65 5.02 9.99
N ASP A 102 -31.67 4.68 11.28
CA ASP A 102 -31.02 5.42 12.37
C ASP A 102 -29.48 5.36 12.32
N LYS A 103 -28.90 4.30 11.74
CA LYS A 103 -27.43 4.14 11.64
C LYS A 103 -26.86 4.48 10.27
N THR A 104 -27.69 4.59 9.24
CA THR A 104 -27.26 4.81 7.86
C THR A 104 -26.38 6.06 7.72
N GLU A 105 -26.77 7.19 8.34
CA GLU A 105 -25.99 8.43 8.31
C GLU A 105 -24.66 8.29 9.07
N GLN A 106 -24.69 7.65 10.24
CA GLN A 106 -23.50 7.38 11.04
C GLN A 106 -22.49 6.53 10.27
N PHE A 107 -22.95 5.46 9.62
CA PHE A 107 -22.11 4.57 8.83
C PHE A 107 -21.56 5.26 7.58
N ASP A 108 -22.33 6.09 6.86
CA ASP A 108 -21.78 6.82 5.71
C ASP A 108 -20.74 7.87 6.13
N LYS A 109 -20.95 8.55 7.26
CA LYS A 109 -19.97 9.47 7.83
C LYS A 109 -18.67 8.74 8.19
N ARG A 110 -18.78 7.60 8.88
CA ARG A 110 -17.63 6.76 9.25
C ARG A 110 -16.89 6.24 8.01
N ARG A 111 -17.62 5.71 7.03
CA ARG A 111 -17.06 5.29 5.72
C ARG A 111 -16.27 6.40 5.05
N LYS A 112 -16.82 7.62 4.98
CA LYS A 112 -16.11 8.78 4.38
C LYS A 112 -14.82 9.08 5.13
N ALA A 113 -14.88 9.20 6.45
CA ALA A 113 -13.69 9.49 7.26
C ALA A 113 -12.58 8.43 7.08
N VAL A 114 -12.95 7.16 7.02
CA VAL A 114 -11.99 6.07 6.78
C VAL A 114 -11.42 6.12 5.38
N SER A 115 -12.26 6.36 4.37
CA SER A 115 -11.83 6.53 2.97
C SER A 115 -10.81 7.66 2.84
N ASP A 116 -11.08 8.82 3.44
CA ASP A 116 -10.19 9.98 3.39
C ASP A 116 -8.83 9.69 4.05
N ARG A 117 -8.85 8.98 5.20
CA ARG A 117 -7.63 8.52 5.89
C ARG A 117 -6.82 7.55 5.04
N LEU A 118 -7.47 6.55 4.44
CA LEU A 118 -6.81 5.58 3.57
C LEU A 118 -6.22 6.24 2.32
N GLU A 119 -6.93 7.17 1.70
CA GLU A 119 -6.40 7.94 0.59
C GLU A 119 -5.18 8.74 1.01
N HIS A 120 -5.26 9.49 2.12
CA HIS A 120 -4.13 10.26 2.62
C HIS A 120 -2.91 9.35 2.93
N ALA A 121 -3.13 8.25 3.63
CA ALA A 121 -2.09 7.29 3.96
C ALA A 121 -1.48 6.64 2.71
N ARG A 122 -2.27 6.37 1.66
CA ARG A 122 -1.75 5.89 0.37
C ARG A 122 -0.84 6.93 -0.30
N HIS A 123 -1.24 8.20 -0.32
CA HIS A 123 -0.41 9.27 -0.90
C HIS A 123 0.92 9.41 -0.15
N SER A 124 0.88 9.34 1.19
CA SER A 124 2.09 9.36 2.03
C SER A 124 3.01 8.16 1.77
N LEU A 125 2.44 6.97 1.54
CA LEU A 125 3.22 5.79 1.17
C LEU A 125 3.91 5.98 -0.18
N THR A 126 3.19 6.49 -1.19
CA THR A 126 3.77 6.76 -2.52
C THR A 126 4.89 7.80 -2.44
N ALA A 127 4.72 8.86 -1.64
CA ALA A 127 5.78 9.84 -1.42
C ALA A 127 7.01 9.21 -0.77
N THR A 128 6.81 8.35 0.23
CA THR A 128 7.88 7.61 0.91
C THR A 128 8.62 6.67 -0.04
N GLN A 129 7.90 5.95 -0.91
CA GLN A 129 8.48 5.11 -1.95
C GLN A 129 9.32 5.90 -2.96
N ALA A 130 8.85 7.10 -3.35
CA ALA A 130 9.62 7.98 -4.22
C ALA A 130 10.93 8.42 -3.56
N VAL A 131 10.91 8.78 -2.26
CA VAL A 131 12.13 9.12 -1.52
C VAL A 131 13.12 7.96 -1.52
N ILE A 132 12.67 6.73 -1.21
CA ILE A 132 13.51 5.53 -1.25
C ILE A 132 14.15 5.34 -2.63
N TYR A 133 13.34 5.47 -3.69
CA TYR A 133 13.79 5.29 -5.06
C TYR A 133 14.84 6.34 -5.46
N TYR A 134 14.58 7.62 -5.22
CA TYR A 134 15.47 8.69 -5.64
C TYR A 134 16.70 8.83 -4.76
N SER A 135 16.60 8.65 -3.44
CA SER A 135 17.74 8.83 -2.54
C SER A 135 18.72 7.67 -2.59
N MET A 136 18.24 6.47 -2.88
CA MET A 136 19.02 5.25 -2.68
C MET A 136 19.17 4.45 -3.96
N ASP A 137 18.07 4.12 -4.62
CA ASP A 137 18.09 3.20 -5.77
C ASP A 137 18.71 3.87 -6.99
N PHE A 138 18.34 5.13 -7.23
CA PHE A 138 18.97 5.97 -8.25
C PHE A 138 20.45 6.22 -7.94
N HIS A 139 20.79 6.62 -6.72
CA HIS A 139 22.18 6.94 -6.36
C HIS A 139 23.09 5.72 -6.40
N ARG A 140 22.63 4.56 -5.92
CA ARG A 140 23.36 3.29 -6.02
C ARG A 140 23.60 2.93 -7.47
N ARG A 141 22.57 2.97 -8.33
CA ARG A 141 22.70 2.66 -9.76
C ARG A 141 23.57 3.66 -10.51
N TYR A 142 23.48 4.95 -10.17
CA TYR A 142 24.33 6.01 -10.71
C TYR A 142 25.80 5.82 -10.34
N LEU A 143 26.09 5.53 -9.06
CA LEU A 143 27.44 5.22 -8.60
C LEU A 143 27.98 3.94 -9.26
N MET A 144 27.16 2.88 -9.39
CA MET A 144 27.56 1.66 -10.11
C MET A 144 27.84 1.93 -11.60
N GLY A 145 27.05 2.78 -12.25
CA GLY A 145 27.23 3.16 -13.65
C GLY A 145 28.44 4.06 -13.90
N ILE A 146 28.80 4.93 -12.95
CA ILE A 146 30.00 5.78 -13.03
C ILE A 146 31.27 5.03 -12.67
N LEU A 147 31.20 4.14 -11.67
CA LEU A 147 32.37 3.42 -11.18
C LEU A 147 32.72 2.18 -12.02
N GLU A 148 31.95 1.86 -13.08
CA GLU A 148 32.10 0.66 -13.92
C GLU A 148 32.44 -0.59 -13.09
N CYS A 149 31.86 -0.73 -11.89
CA CYS A 149 31.96 -1.96 -11.11
C CYS A 149 31.08 -3.00 -11.80
N THR A 150 31.66 -3.68 -12.78
CA THR A 150 31.12 -4.85 -13.44
C THR A 150 30.73 -5.89 -12.39
N ASP A 151 29.44 -6.12 -12.21
CA ASP A 151 28.99 -7.50 -12.25
C ASP A 151 28.50 -7.68 -13.70
N ASP A 152 29.34 -8.31 -14.53
CA ASP A 152 28.89 -8.82 -15.82
C ASP A 152 27.61 -9.64 -15.55
N GLN A 153 26.51 -9.39 -16.25
CA GLN A 153 26.45 -9.65 -17.68
C GLN A 153 25.72 -8.53 -18.44
N SER A 154 26.57 -7.66 -18.98
CA SER A 154 26.53 -7.19 -20.36
C SER A 154 25.26 -6.49 -20.88
N SER A 155 25.48 -5.22 -21.24
CA SER A 155 24.85 -4.48 -22.33
C SER A 155 23.60 -3.66 -22.02
N TYR A 156 23.80 -2.53 -21.36
CA TYR A 156 22.89 -1.38 -21.47
C TYR A 156 23.71 -0.07 -21.54
N GLN A 157 23.71 0.64 -22.67
CA GLN A 157 23.70 2.10 -22.61
C GLN A 157 22.40 2.51 -21.96
N ALA A 158 22.45 3.64 -21.28
CA ALA A 158 21.37 4.61 -21.33
C ALA A 158 21.29 5.21 -22.76
N THR A 159 20.56 4.61 -23.69
CA THR A 159 19.16 5.00 -23.95
C THR A 159 18.18 3.88 -23.64
N GLY A 160 18.72 2.73 -23.22
CA GLY A 160 18.26 1.41 -23.61
C GLY A 160 19.06 0.76 -24.76
N GLN A 161 19.95 1.45 -25.49
CA GLN A 161 20.79 0.85 -26.57
C GLN A 161 22.22 0.51 -26.10
N SER A 162 23.19 0.01 -26.89
CA SER A 162 24.59 -0.36 -26.49
C SER A 162 25.65 0.50 -27.22
N VAL A 163 26.47 1.37 -26.55
CA VAL A 163 27.24 2.45 -27.23
C VAL A 163 28.47 1.70 -27.59
N LYS A 164 28.61 1.48 -28.89
CA LYS A 164 29.83 1.00 -29.49
C LYS A 164 30.96 1.88 -28.95
N LEU A 165 31.73 1.33 -28.02
CA LEU A 165 32.97 1.91 -27.57
C LEU A 165 33.85 2.11 -28.81
N PRO A 166 34.25 3.36 -29.14
CA PRO A 166 35.23 3.57 -30.18
C PRO A 166 36.55 2.94 -29.76
N THR A 167 37.19 2.28 -30.72
CA THR A 167 38.29 1.32 -30.62
C THR A 167 39.64 1.86 -30.13
N GLU A 168 39.69 2.96 -29.39
CA GLU A 168 40.98 3.57 -29.04
C GLU A 168 41.09 3.89 -27.54
N LYS A 169 41.88 3.02 -26.87
CA LYS A 169 42.70 3.26 -25.67
C LYS A 169 41.90 3.51 -24.38
N ILE A 170 41.54 2.51 -23.57
CA ILE A 170 42.40 1.50 -22.89
C ILE A 170 43.70 2.09 -22.30
N PHE A 171 43.65 3.30 -21.73
CA PHE A 171 44.65 3.75 -20.76
C PHE A 171 43.92 4.11 -19.47
N GLY A 172 44.23 3.58 -18.29
CA GLY A 172 45.23 2.61 -17.90
C GLY A 172 44.82 2.14 -16.52
N ARG A 173 44.73 0.82 -16.38
CA ARG A 173 44.56 0.10 -15.12
C ARG A 173 45.44 0.70 -14.03
N ASN A 174 44.89 0.88 -12.84
CA ASN A 174 45.43 0.28 -11.63
C ASN A 174 44.28 0.07 -10.65
N CYS A 175 44.14 -1.18 -10.25
CA CYS A 175 43.34 -1.62 -9.12
C CYS A 175 43.76 -0.90 -7.84
#